data_AF-A0A9E3BI23-F1
#
_entry.id   AF-A0A9E3BI23-F1
#
_cell.length_a   1.000
_cell.length_b   1.000
_cell.length_c   1.000
_cell.angle_alpha   90.00
_cell.angle_beta   90.00
_cell.angle_gamma   90.00
#
_symmetry.space_group_name_H-M   'P 1'
#
loop_
_entity.id
_entity.type
_entity.pdbx_description
1 polymer ?
#
loop_
_entity_poly.entity_id
_entity_poly.type
_entity_poly.pdbx_seq_one_letter_code
_entity_poly.pdbx_strand_id
1 'polypeptide(L)'
;VQKYVHDITGWNSLSVTEQERVIGRTKLDDIELDDDVKPANSHIALNVITDDDGTELKIVRHNMPFGEIGKGEFGTYFIGYSRTPEVTEQMLRNMFLGDPPGNTDRILDFSTAVTGGLFFSPTVDFLDDPPPLPSSPIRAPASVVSVSASGTLAIGSLKGTPQ
;
A
#
# COMPACT_ATOMS: atom_id res chain seq x y z
N VAL A 1 3.11 -1.70 -1.44
CA VAL A 1 2.37 -2.98 -1.47
C VAL A 1 3.33 -4.14 -1.35
N GLN A 2 2.92 -5.22 -0.66
CA GLN A 2 3.67 -6.47 -0.54
C GLN A 2 2.69 -7.65 -0.48
N LYS A 3 2.92 -8.68 -1.28
CA LYS A 3 2.20 -9.96 -1.18
C LYS A 3 2.94 -10.84 -0.19
N TYR A 4 2.28 -11.25 0.90
CA TYR A 4 2.83 -12.20 1.87
C TYR A 4 2.14 -13.56 1.73
N VAL A 5 2.93 -14.63 1.76
CA VAL A 5 2.46 -16.02 1.85
C VAL A 5 2.85 -16.57 3.22
N HIS A 6 1.93 -17.27 3.87
CA HIS A 6 2.04 -17.65 5.26
C HIS A 6 2.34 -19.14 5.47
N ASP A 7 3.22 -19.45 6.42
CA ASP A 7 3.31 -20.79 7.00
C ASP A 7 2.22 -20.98 8.05
N ILE A 8 1.03 -21.36 7.59
CA ILE A 8 -0.13 -21.61 8.46
C ILE A 8 0.09 -22.83 9.37
N THR A 9 0.93 -23.79 8.97
CA THR A 9 1.23 -24.96 9.83
C THR A 9 2.10 -24.53 11.01
N GLY A 10 3.18 -23.78 10.74
CA GLY A 10 4.03 -23.17 11.76
C GLY A 10 3.22 -22.26 12.68
N TRP A 11 2.38 -21.39 12.13
CA TRP A 11 1.53 -20.49 12.91
C TRP A 11 0.57 -21.23 13.85
N ASN A 12 -0.12 -22.26 13.35
CA ASN A 12 -1.08 -23.03 14.14
C ASN A 12 -0.42 -23.99 15.16
N SER A 13 0.90 -24.19 15.10
CA SER A 13 1.64 -24.92 16.12
C SER A 13 1.84 -24.11 17.41
N LEU A 14 1.72 -22.77 17.32
CA LEU A 14 1.77 -21.89 18.47
C LEU A 14 0.49 -21.97 19.29
N SER A 15 0.61 -21.83 20.61
CA SER A 15 -0.55 -21.56 21.47
C SER A 15 -1.13 -20.18 21.14
N VAL A 16 -2.40 -19.95 21.51
CA VAL A 16 -3.04 -18.64 21.32
C VAL A 16 -2.23 -17.53 22.00
N THR A 17 -1.75 -17.75 23.23
CA THR A 17 -0.93 -16.78 23.96
C THR A 17 0.38 -16.45 23.24
N GLU A 18 1.02 -17.42 22.57
CA GLU A 18 2.22 -17.13 21.77
C GLU A 18 1.90 -16.37 20.49
N GLN A 19 0.76 -16.65 19.85
CA GLN A 19 0.29 -15.86 18.70
C GLN A 19 -0.01 -14.40 19.10
N GLU A 20 -0.64 -14.19 20.26
CA GLU A 20 -0.91 -12.87 20.82
C GLU A 20 0.37 -12.11 21.11
N ARG A 21 1.42 -12.79 21.58
CA ARG A 21 2.77 -12.22 21.77
C ARG A 21 3.46 -11.86 20.46
N VAL A 22 3.27 -12.65 19.40
CA VAL A 22 3.79 -12.31 18.06
C VAL A 22 3.11 -11.06 17.51
N ILE A 23 1.80 -10.93 17.67
CA ILE A 23 1.05 -9.77 17.14
C ILE A 23 1.16 -8.54 18.04
N GLY A 24 1.08 -8.72 19.36
CA GLY A 24 0.97 -7.65 20.36
C GLY A 24 -0.47 -7.30 20.76
N ARG A 25 -1.45 -8.15 20.43
CA ARG A 25 -2.88 -7.99 20.78
C ARG A 25 -3.52 -9.33 21.12
N THR A 26 -4.56 -9.32 21.94
CA THR A 26 -5.39 -10.49 22.20
C THR A 26 -6.13 -10.93 20.94
N LYS A 27 -6.26 -12.25 20.74
CA LYS A 27 -6.70 -12.82 19.46
C LYS A 27 -8.20 -12.69 19.23
N LEU A 28 -9.00 -12.86 20.29
CA LEU A 28 -10.46 -12.85 20.20
C LEU A 28 -11.02 -11.43 20.37
N ASP A 29 -10.54 -10.71 21.37
CA ASP A 29 -11.10 -9.41 21.77
C ASP A 29 -10.41 -8.22 21.09
N ASP A 30 -9.32 -8.47 20.36
CA ASP A 30 -8.52 -7.45 19.67
C ASP A 30 -8.08 -6.31 20.62
N ILE A 31 -7.67 -6.66 21.83
CA ILE A 31 -7.18 -5.70 22.84
C ILE A 31 -5.66 -5.65 22.78
N GLU A 32 -5.09 -4.45 22.77
CA GLU A 32 -3.63 -4.30 22.83
C GLU A 32 -3.07 -4.86 24.14
N LEU A 33 -1.95 -5.57 24.07
CA LEU A 33 -1.27 -6.02 25.28
C LEU A 33 -0.69 -4.82 26.04
N ASP A 34 -0.67 -4.91 27.37
CA ASP A 34 0.00 -3.91 28.21
C ASP A 34 1.50 -3.89 27.94
N ASP A 35 2.12 -2.71 28.08
CA ASP A 35 3.52 -2.48 27.69
C ASP A 35 4.54 -3.31 28.51
N ASP A 36 4.19 -3.73 29.72
CA ASP A 36 5.02 -4.61 30.55
C ASP A 36 4.98 -6.08 30.12
N VAL A 37 3.97 -6.48 29.34
CA VAL A 37 3.79 -7.84 28.82
C VAL A 37 4.10 -7.94 27.32
N LYS A 38 3.92 -6.84 26.57
CA LYS A 38 4.12 -6.77 25.12
C LYS A 38 5.58 -6.99 24.75
N PRO A 39 5.92 -8.05 23.99
CA PRO A 39 7.29 -8.26 23.55
C PRO A 39 7.78 -7.14 22.63
N ALA A 40 9.04 -6.73 22.81
CA ALA A 40 9.67 -5.70 21.98
C ALA A 40 9.78 -6.08 20.50
N ASN A 41 9.68 -7.37 20.16
CA ASN A 41 9.67 -7.90 18.80
C ASN A 41 8.26 -8.30 18.29
N SER A 42 7.21 -7.89 19.00
CA SER A 42 5.85 -8.04 18.51
C SER A 42 5.61 -7.11 17.32
N HIS A 43 4.69 -7.51 16.43
CA HIS A 43 4.31 -6.73 15.25
C HIS A 43 3.86 -5.31 15.63
N ILE A 44 3.06 -5.15 16.70
CA ILE A 44 2.64 -3.84 17.22
C ILE A 44 3.86 -3.02 17.67
N ALA A 45 4.74 -3.58 18.51
CA ALA A 45 5.84 -2.82 19.10
C ALA A 45 6.79 -2.23 18.04
N LEU A 46 7.05 -2.96 16.95
CA LEU A 46 7.94 -2.49 15.88
C LEU A 46 7.27 -1.52 14.88
N ASN A 47 5.93 -1.45 14.88
CA ASN A 47 5.16 -0.63 13.94
C ASN A 47 4.44 0.56 14.58
N VAL A 48 4.50 0.72 15.90
CA VAL A 48 4.13 1.96 16.58
C VAL A 48 5.39 2.82 16.69
N ILE A 49 5.49 3.85 15.86
CA ILE A 49 6.65 4.74 15.80
C ILE A 49 6.23 6.19 16.09
N THR A 50 7.09 6.94 16.77
CA THR A 50 6.89 8.36 17.11
C THR A 50 7.97 9.23 16.49
N ASP A 51 7.64 10.49 16.20
CA ASP A 51 8.63 11.51 15.85
C ASP A 51 9.35 12.09 17.09
N ASP A 52 10.25 13.04 16.85
CA ASP A 52 11.04 13.72 17.89
C ASP A 52 10.18 14.48 18.91
N ASP A 53 8.97 14.88 18.52
CA ASP A 53 8.00 15.57 19.39
C ASP A 53 7.10 14.57 20.16
N GLY A 54 7.29 13.26 19.95
CA GLY A 54 6.51 12.19 20.56
C GLY A 54 5.16 11.93 19.86
N THR A 55 4.94 12.48 18.67
CA THR A 55 3.72 12.26 17.90
C THR A 55 3.80 10.95 17.14
N GLU A 56 2.78 10.10 17.27
CA GLU A 56 2.71 8.82 16.56
C GLU A 56 2.56 9.02 15.05
N LEU A 57 3.47 8.44 14.27
CA LEU A 57 3.44 8.48 12.81
C LEU A 57 2.61 7.32 12.27
N LYS A 58 1.54 7.65 11.55
CA LYS A 58 0.52 6.68 11.12
C LYS A 58 0.54 6.43 9.62
N ILE A 59 0.11 5.22 9.27
CA ILE A 59 -0.23 4.83 7.90
C ILE A 59 -1.68 4.34 7.86
N VAL A 60 -2.32 4.45 6.71
CA VAL A 60 -3.63 3.83 6.46
C VAL A 60 -3.39 2.49 5.77
N ARG A 61 -3.83 1.39 6.39
CA ARG A 61 -3.69 0.03 5.85
C ARG A 61 -5.02 -0.49 5.34
N HIS A 62 -4.97 -1.30 4.30
CA HIS A 62 -6.14 -2.05 3.82
C HIS A 62 -5.73 -3.47 3.43
N ASN A 63 -5.25 -4.23 4.43
CA ASN A 63 -4.76 -5.59 4.22
C ASN A 63 -5.92 -6.52 3.81
N MET A 64 -5.71 -7.31 2.77
CA MET A 64 -6.72 -8.25 2.26
C MET A 64 -6.20 -9.69 2.32
N PRO A 65 -6.96 -10.65 2.86
CA PRO A 65 -6.60 -12.06 2.76
C PRO A 65 -6.76 -12.55 1.32
N PHE A 66 -5.90 -13.49 0.91
CA PHE A 66 -6.05 -14.24 -0.33
C PHE A 66 -5.58 -15.68 -0.12
N GLY A 67 -5.93 -16.58 -1.03
CA GLY A 67 -5.40 -17.95 -0.98
C GLY A 67 -5.99 -18.86 -2.04
N GLU A 68 -5.38 -20.04 -2.17
CA GLU A 68 -5.82 -21.13 -3.03
C GLU A 68 -5.72 -22.45 -2.25
N ILE A 69 -6.87 -22.97 -1.80
CA ILE A 69 -6.96 -24.16 -0.93
C ILE A 69 -6.26 -25.37 -1.57
N GLY A 70 -6.45 -25.59 -2.88
CA GLY A 70 -5.87 -26.73 -3.60
C GLY A 70 -4.34 -26.74 -3.65
N LYS A 71 -3.69 -25.58 -3.41
CA LYS A 71 -2.24 -25.43 -3.36
C LYS A 71 -1.70 -25.20 -1.96
N GLY A 72 -2.58 -25.12 -0.95
CA GLY A 72 -2.21 -24.74 0.42
C GLY A 72 -1.64 -23.32 0.51
N GLU A 73 -1.98 -22.43 -0.43
CA GLU A 73 -1.52 -21.02 -0.40
C GLU A 73 -2.49 -20.20 0.44
N PHE A 74 -1.98 -19.60 1.51
CA PHE A 74 -2.70 -18.68 2.37
C PHE A 74 -1.85 -17.43 2.53
N GLY A 75 -2.43 -16.24 2.36
CA GLY A 75 -1.64 -15.03 2.34
C GLY A 75 -2.40 -13.77 2.66
N THR A 76 -1.62 -12.71 2.86
CA THR A 76 -2.10 -11.35 3.09
C THR A 76 -1.49 -10.44 2.03
N TYR A 77 -2.34 -9.69 1.34
CA TYR A 77 -1.89 -8.60 0.49
C TYR A 77 -1.83 -7.33 1.34
N PHE A 78 -0.62 -6.89 1.65
CA PHE A 78 -0.36 -5.65 2.37
C PHE A 78 -0.40 -4.47 1.42
N ILE A 79 -1.18 -3.46 1.78
CA ILE A 79 -1.14 -2.13 1.19
C ILE A 79 -1.21 -1.09 2.31
N GLY A 80 -0.26 -0.17 2.29
CA GLY A 80 -0.17 0.97 3.19
C GLY A 80 -0.10 2.26 2.40
N TYR A 81 -0.85 3.26 2.85
CA TYR A 81 -0.82 4.62 2.33
C TYR A 81 -0.25 5.55 3.40
N SER A 82 0.64 6.44 3.00
CA SER A 82 1.25 7.43 3.88
C SER A 82 1.47 8.74 3.12
N ARG A 83 1.58 9.85 3.86
CA ARG A 83 1.87 11.17 3.28
C ARG A 83 3.29 11.24 2.71
N THR A 84 4.24 10.58 3.36
CA THR A 84 5.64 10.40 2.94
C THR A 84 5.99 8.92 3.05
N PRO A 85 6.76 8.34 2.12
CA PRO A 85 7.17 6.94 2.20
C PRO A 85 8.02 6.62 3.44
N GLU A 86 8.68 7.63 4.01
CA GLU A 86 9.61 7.48 5.15
C GLU A 86 8.99 6.75 6.34
N VAL A 87 7.70 7.02 6.65
CA VAL A 87 6.97 6.34 7.74
C VAL A 87 6.86 4.84 7.47
N THR A 88 6.46 4.46 6.25
CA THR A 88 6.29 3.04 5.88
C THR A 88 7.64 2.35 5.77
N GLU A 89 8.66 3.03 5.26
CA GLU A 89 10.01 2.47 5.19
C GLU A 89 10.64 2.30 6.57
N GLN A 90 10.35 3.19 7.54
CA GLN A 90 10.80 3.02 8.92
C GLN A 90 10.18 1.79 9.56
N MET A 91 8.86 1.63 9.44
CA MET A 91 8.13 0.43 9.86
C MET A 91 8.76 -0.84 9.25
N LEU A 92 9.03 -0.84 7.94
CA LEU A 92 9.68 -1.97 7.26
C LEU A 92 11.12 -2.21 7.75
N ARG A 93 11.91 -1.17 8.02
CA ARG A 93 13.26 -1.32 8.60
C ARG A 93 13.18 -1.97 9.98
N ASN A 94 12.30 -1.49 10.86
CA ASN A 94 12.09 -2.09 12.17
C ASN A 94 11.70 -3.56 12.05
N MET A 95 10.79 -3.90 11.13
CA MET A 95 10.34 -5.27 10.94
C MET A 95 11.45 -6.21 10.43
N PHE A 96 12.14 -5.83 9.36
CA PHE A 96 13.07 -6.72 8.64
C PHE A 96 14.51 -6.69 9.17
N LEU A 97 14.95 -5.56 9.72
CA LEU A 97 16.30 -5.39 10.27
C LEU A 97 16.31 -5.48 11.80
N GLY A 98 15.17 -5.22 12.44
CA GLY A 98 15.00 -5.19 13.89
C GLY A 98 15.28 -3.82 14.49
N ASP A 99 14.61 -3.54 15.61
CA ASP A 99 14.90 -2.39 16.47
C ASP A 99 14.96 -2.86 17.95
N PRO A 100 16.15 -2.89 18.59
CA PRO A 100 17.47 -2.67 17.99
C PRO A 100 17.82 -3.73 16.92
N PRO A 101 18.85 -3.53 16.09
CA PRO A 101 19.20 -4.45 15.00
C PRO A 101 19.32 -5.92 15.46
N GLY A 102 18.63 -6.81 14.74
CA GLY A 102 18.50 -8.23 15.08
C GLY A 102 17.20 -8.58 15.83
N ASN A 103 16.55 -7.62 16.49
CA ASN A 103 15.25 -7.79 17.14
C ASN A 103 14.10 -7.65 16.12
N THR A 104 14.06 -8.56 15.15
CA THR A 104 13.13 -8.52 14.01
C THR A 104 11.70 -8.89 14.39
N ASP A 105 10.75 -8.50 13.54
CA ASP A 105 9.32 -8.75 13.75
C ASP A 105 8.99 -10.24 13.62
N ARG A 106 8.46 -10.79 14.72
CA ARG A 106 8.07 -12.20 14.84
C ARG A 106 7.00 -12.62 13.84
N ILE A 107 6.22 -11.71 13.25
CA ILE A 107 5.25 -12.04 12.21
C ILE A 107 5.94 -12.59 10.95
N LEU A 108 7.19 -12.17 10.69
CA LEU A 108 7.95 -12.55 9.51
C LEU A 108 8.46 -14.00 9.58
N ASP A 109 8.52 -14.59 10.77
CA ASP A 109 8.79 -16.04 10.92
C ASP A 109 7.70 -16.89 10.26
N PHE A 110 6.50 -16.33 10.12
CA PHE A 110 5.34 -17.01 9.55
C PHE A 110 4.88 -16.41 8.23
N SER A 111 5.48 -15.29 7.79
CA SER A 111 5.01 -14.49 6.65
C SER A 111 6.16 -14.15 5.72
N THR A 112 6.18 -14.73 4.52
CA THR A 112 7.20 -14.45 3.51
C THR A 112 6.69 -13.45 2.48
N ALA A 113 7.37 -12.30 2.34
CA ALA A 113 7.10 -11.34 1.28
C ALA A 113 7.60 -11.88 -0.07
N VAL A 114 6.70 -12.04 -1.04
CA VAL A 114 7.04 -12.50 -2.40
C VAL A 114 7.00 -11.36 -3.43
N THR A 115 6.52 -10.18 -3.05
CA THR A 115 6.58 -8.95 -3.86
C THR A 115 6.88 -7.74 -2.99
N GLY A 116 7.33 -6.65 -3.63
CA GLY A 116 7.47 -5.33 -3.02
C GLY A 116 7.36 -4.25 -4.10
N GLY A 117 6.54 -3.23 -3.86
CA GLY A 117 6.38 -2.11 -4.79
C GLY A 117 5.91 -0.84 -4.07
N LEU A 118 6.46 0.29 -4.50
CA LEU A 118 6.14 1.63 -4.01
C LEU A 118 5.58 2.45 -5.16
N PHE A 119 4.44 3.11 -4.92
CA PHE A 119 3.70 3.85 -5.94
C PHE A 119 3.31 5.20 -5.38
N PHE A 120 3.28 6.20 -6.25
CA PHE A 120 2.64 7.48 -5.96
C PHE A 120 1.17 7.40 -6.39
N SER A 121 0.25 7.72 -5.47
CA SER A 121 -1.18 7.87 -5.78
C SER A 121 -1.48 9.36 -5.99
N PRO A 122 -1.51 9.85 -7.23
CA PRO A 122 -1.80 11.26 -7.52
C PRO A 122 -3.22 11.66 -7.10
N THR A 123 -3.46 12.97 -7.07
CA THR A 123 -4.83 13.50 -6.97
C THR A 123 -5.64 13.15 -8.21
N VAL A 124 -6.98 13.14 -8.06
CA VAL A 124 -7.89 12.92 -9.19
C VAL A 124 -7.66 13.97 -10.28
N ASP A 125 -7.54 15.24 -9.91
CA ASP A 125 -7.27 16.34 -10.86
C ASP A 125 -5.99 16.10 -11.71
N PHE A 126 -4.94 15.52 -11.11
CA PHE A 126 -3.71 15.19 -11.86
C PHE A 126 -3.92 14.03 -12.83
N LEU A 127 -4.78 13.05 -12.48
CA LEU A 127 -5.11 11.94 -13.39
C LEU A 127 -6.02 12.41 -14.52
N ASP A 128 -6.92 13.35 -14.24
CA ASP A 128 -7.87 13.91 -15.23
C ASP A 128 -7.17 14.87 -16.21
N ASP A 129 -6.20 15.67 -15.75
CA ASP A 129 -5.42 16.61 -16.56
C ASP A 129 -3.92 16.53 -16.24
N PRO A 130 -3.22 15.46 -16.66
CA PRO A 130 -1.79 15.32 -16.40
C PRO A 130 -0.99 16.36 -17.19
N PRO A 131 0.08 16.93 -16.61
CA PRO A 131 0.96 17.81 -17.35
C PRO A 131 1.57 17.08 -18.56
N PRO A 132 1.96 17.82 -19.62
CA PRO A 132 2.66 17.22 -20.74
C PRO A 132 3.87 16.41 -20.27
N LEU A 133 4.09 15.25 -20.88
CA LEU A 133 5.28 14.45 -20.57
C LEU A 133 6.54 15.32 -20.73
N PRO A 134 7.60 15.13 -19.92
CA PRO A 134 8.78 15.99 -19.92
C PRO A 134 9.46 16.19 -21.29
N SER A 135 9.23 15.28 -22.25
CA SER A 135 9.75 15.31 -23.62
C SER A 135 8.70 15.64 -24.69
N SER A 136 7.49 16.05 -24.30
CA SER A 136 6.48 16.52 -25.24
C SER A 136 6.88 17.90 -25.76
N PRO A 137 6.88 18.13 -27.09
CA PRO A 137 7.05 19.48 -27.60
C PRO A 137 5.95 20.36 -27.00
N ILE A 138 6.33 21.51 -26.43
CA ILE A 138 5.40 22.49 -25.89
C ILE A 138 4.43 22.85 -27.03
N ARG A 139 3.18 22.39 -26.93
CA ARG A 139 2.14 22.81 -27.85
C ARG A 139 1.91 24.29 -27.59
N ALA A 140 2.29 25.14 -28.53
CA ALA A 140 1.96 26.56 -28.49
C ALA A 140 0.44 26.71 -28.22
N PRO A 141 0.02 27.67 -27.39
CA PRO A 141 -1.40 27.88 -27.14
C PRO A 141 -2.12 27.97 -28.48
N ALA A 142 -3.14 27.14 -28.67
CA ALA A 142 -3.96 27.22 -29.86
C ALA A 142 -4.47 28.65 -29.96
N SER A 143 -4.11 29.33 -31.04
CA SER A 143 -4.65 30.64 -31.36
C SER A 143 -6.17 30.47 -31.29
N VAL A 144 -6.83 31.26 -30.44
CA VAL A 144 -8.29 31.34 -30.44
C VAL A 144 -8.65 31.94 -31.78
N VAL A 145 -8.90 31.10 -32.79
CA VAL A 145 -9.44 31.56 -34.06
C VAL A 145 -10.86 32.00 -33.70
N SER A 146 -11.07 33.31 -33.71
CA SER A 146 -12.40 33.88 -33.62
C SER A 146 -13.21 33.32 -34.79
N VAL A 147 -14.14 32.42 -34.47
CA VAL A 147 -15.13 31.97 -35.43
C VAL A 147 -16.01 33.19 -35.71
N SER A 148 -15.72 33.90 -36.80
CA SER A 148 -16.67 34.84 -37.36
C SER A 148 -17.90 34.03 -37.77
N ALA A 149 -19.02 34.33 -37.13
CA ALA A 149 -20.30 33.71 -37.40
C ALA A 149 -20.72 34.02 -38.84
N SER A 150 -20.43 33.11 -39.77
CA SER A 150 -21.03 33.07 -41.10
C SER A 150 -21.68 31.70 -41.35
N GLY A 151 -22.77 31.48 -40.61
CA GLY A 151 -24.02 30.91 -41.11
C GLY A 151 -24.01 29.74 -42.09
N THR A 152 -23.14 28.74 -41.95
CA THR A 152 -23.31 27.48 -42.70
C THR A 152 -22.88 26.27 -41.88
N LEU A 153 -23.86 25.44 -41.50
CA LEU A 153 -23.62 24.15 -40.87
C LEU A 153 -23.02 23.20 -41.92
N ALA A 154 -21.79 22.76 -41.72
CA ALA A 154 -21.16 21.72 -42.51
C ALA A 154 -21.77 20.34 -42.18
N ILE A 155 -23.00 20.10 -42.67
CA ILE A 155 -23.56 18.76 -42.79
C ILE A 155 -23.48 18.38 -44.27
N GLY A 156 -22.39 17.71 -44.66
CA GLY A 156 -22.24 16.99 -45.92
C GLY A 156 -22.13 15.50 -45.61
N SER A 157 -23.26 14.79 -45.54
CA SER A 157 -23.84 13.97 -46.61
C SER A 157 -23.10 12.65 -46.86
N LEU A 158 -23.61 11.60 -46.22
CA LEU A 158 -23.43 10.19 -46.58
C LEU A 158 -23.89 9.96 -48.03
N LYS A 159 -22.96 9.75 -48.97
CA LYS A 159 -23.22 9.02 -50.21
C LYS A 159 -22.05 8.09 -50.51
N GLY A 160 -22.42 6.82 -50.72
CA GLY A 160 -21.54 5.66 -50.69
C GLY A 160 -20.61 5.50 -51.89
N THR A 161 -19.63 4.64 -51.67
CA THR A 161 -18.67 4.13 -52.64
C THR A 161 -19.35 3.28 -53.71
N PRO A 162 -19.04 3.48 -55.01
CA PRO A 162 -19.21 2.44 -56.02
C PRO A 162 -17.92 1.62 -56.19
N GLN A 163 -18.13 0.37 -56.62
CA GLN A 163 -17.17 -0.73 -56.79
C GLN A 163 -15.95 -0.42 -57.65
#